data_AF-A0A182E0V2-F1
#
_entry.id   AF-A0A182E0V2-F1
#
_cell.length_a   1.000
_cell.length_b   1.000
_cell.length_c   1.000
_cell.angle_alpha   90.00
_cell.angle_beta   90.00
_cell.angle_gamma   90.00
#
_symmetry.space_group_name_H-M   'P 1'
#
loop_
_entity.id
_entity.type
_entity.pdbx_description
1 polymer ?
#
loop_
_entity_poly.entity_id
_entity_poly.type
_entity_poly.pdbx_seq_one_letter_code
_entity_poly.pdbx_strand_id
1 'polypeptide(L)'
;MTLAAGKAVTRVMHRCEAAKASGYLDLSDCGVMYIADAIYLVLKGYEINKCNLRNNSLTKFPKKMVERFSNMTMFNVEGNAIEEFPVEVGEWTEMQGMNLSNNKLTTFPVGIFNMKQLSYLDLSGNNITEIDIDRLYTSLPNLTQLTLIGNPVAETMKTELENHEKKPKTLKLLLV
;
A
#
# COMPACT_ATOMS: atom_id res chain seq x y z
N MET A 1 -20.27 -23.25 -12.45
CA MET A 1 -18.99 -22.54 -12.23
C MET A 1 -18.67 -21.47 -13.30
N THR A 2 -19.23 -21.51 -14.51
CA THR A 2 -18.91 -20.59 -15.61
C THR A 2 -19.50 -19.17 -15.49
N LEU A 3 -20.67 -19.00 -14.86
CA LEU A 3 -21.36 -17.70 -14.81
C LEU A 3 -20.74 -16.68 -13.84
N ALA A 4 -20.14 -17.15 -12.74
CA ALA A 4 -19.53 -16.30 -11.71
C ALA A 4 -18.20 -15.71 -12.18
N ALA A 5 -17.37 -16.52 -12.86
CA ALA A 5 -16.12 -16.06 -13.46
C ALA A 5 -16.36 -14.99 -14.55
N GLY A 6 -17.37 -15.16 -15.40
CA GLY A 6 -17.73 -14.18 -16.43
C GLY A 6 -18.15 -12.82 -15.85
N LYS A 7 -18.91 -12.82 -14.74
CA LYS A 7 -19.30 -11.58 -14.04
C LYS A 7 -18.11 -10.88 -13.40
N ALA A 8 -17.18 -11.63 -12.81
CA ALA A 8 -15.96 -11.07 -12.22
C ALA A 8 -15.07 -10.40 -13.27
N VAL A 9 -14.85 -11.06 -14.42
CA VAL A 9 -14.09 -10.51 -15.55
C VAL A 9 -14.75 -9.25 -16.10
N THR A 10 -16.07 -9.27 -16.31
CA THR A 10 -16.82 -8.11 -16.80
C THR A 10 -16.72 -6.92 -15.84
N ARG A 11 -16.79 -7.18 -14.53
CA ARG A 11 -16.62 -6.15 -13.49
C ARG A 11 -15.22 -5.53 -13.50
N VAL A 12 -14.17 -6.35 -13.59
CA VAL A 12 -12.78 -5.86 -13.68
C VAL A 12 -12.60 -4.99 -14.92
N MET A 13 -13.09 -5.44 -16.07
CA MET A 13 -12.97 -4.67 -17.32
C MET A 13 -13.70 -3.33 -17.26
N HIS A 14 -14.93 -3.31 -16.75
CA HIS A 14 -15.67 -2.05 -16.57
C HIS A 14 -14.95 -1.07 -15.65
N ARG A 15 -14.34 -1.55 -14.57
CA ARG A 15 -13.53 -0.73 -13.65
C ARG A 15 -12.25 -0.23 -14.30
N CYS A 16 -11.63 -1.01 -15.18
CA CYS A 16 -10.50 -0.54 -15.98
C CYS A 16 -10.93 0.58 -16.95
N GLU A 17 -12.09 0.47 -17.60
CA GLU A 17 -12.61 1.53 -18.47
C GLU A 17 -12.89 2.82 -17.67
N ALA A 18 -13.48 2.72 -16.48
CA ALA A 18 -13.68 3.88 -15.60
C ALA A 18 -12.36 4.51 -15.15
N ALA A 19 -11.33 3.70 -14.92
CA ALA A 19 -10.00 4.16 -14.52
C ALA A 19 -9.33 5.01 -15.61
N LYS A 20 -9.59 4.73 -16.90
CA LYS A 20 -9.02 5.51 -18.02
C LYS A 20 -9.38 6.99 -17.96
N ALA A 21 -10.60 7.31 -17.54
CA ALA A 21 -11.08 8.69 -17.44
C ALA A 21 -10.74 9.34 -16.09
N SER A 22 -10.65 8.55 -15.02
CA SER A 22 -10.54 9.07 -13.65
C SER A 22 -9.12 9.03 -13.07
N GLY A 23 -8.22 8.23 -13.64
CA GLY A 23 -6.93 7.89 -13.05
C GLY A 23 -7.00 7.01 -11.81
N TYR A 24 -8.20 6.54 -11.43
CA TYR A 24 -8.44 5.70 -10.26
C TYR A 24 -8.84 4.28 -10.67
N LEU A 25 -7.93 3.33 -10.41
CA LEU A 25 -8.16 1.91 -10.66
C LEU A 25 -8.71 1.22 -9.41
N ASP A 26 -10.02 0.98 -9.39
CA ASP A 26 -10.70 0.24 -8.32
C ASP A 26 -10.93 -1.23 -8.69
N LEU A 27 -10.11 -2.12 -8.14
CA LEU A 27 -10.27 -3.58 -8.22
C LEU A 27 -10.58 -4.18 -6.85
N SER A 28 -11.21 -3.43 -5.94
CA SER A 28 -11.58 -3.93 -4.62
C SER A 28 -12.59 -5.07 -4.73
N ASP A 29 -12.49 -6.07 -3.85
CA ASP A 29 -13.48 -7.14 -3.72
C ASP A 29 -13.74 -7.89 -5.05
N CYS A 30 -12.69 -8.04 -5.86
CA CYS A 30 -12.75 -8.74 -7.15
C CYS A 30 -12.34 -10.22 -7.06
N GLY A 31 -11.85 -10.66 -5.90
CA GLY A 31 -11.30 -12.00 -5.71
C GLY A 31 -10.03 -12.25 -6.52
N VAL A 32 -9.26 -11.19 -6.84
CA VAL A 32 -8.05 -11.34 -7.64
C VAL A 32 -6.92 -11.95 -6.79
N MET A 33 -6.24 -12.94 -7.34
CA MET A 33 -5.06 -13.57 -6.74
C MET A 33 -3.75 -12.93 -7.24
N TYR A 34 -3.79 -12.31 -8.41
CA TYR A 34 -2.72 -11.52 -9.02
C TYR A 34 -3.34 -10.56 -10.03
N ILE A 35 -2.60 -9.53 -10.41
CA ILE A 35 -3.02 -8.57 -11.45
C ILE A 35 -2.60 -9.11 -12.81
N ALA A 36 -3.58 -9.48 -13.64
CA ALA A 36 -3.35 -10.06 -14.95
C ALA A 36 -2.79 -9.03 -15.96
N ASP A 37 -1.98 -9.51 -16.90
CA ASP A 37 -1.31 -8.67 -17.88
C ASP A 37 -2.25 -7.86 -18.78
N ALA A 38 -3.45 -8.40 -19.04
CA ALA A 38 -4.50 -7.73 -19.76
C ALA A 38 -4.88 -6.36 -19.14
N ILE A 39 -4.84 -6.23 -17.80
CA ILE A 39 -5.15 -4.97 -17.13
C ILE A 39 -4.14 -3.89 -17.53
N TYR A 40 -2.85 -4.20 -17.52
CA TYR A 40 -1.80 -3.24 -17.92
C TYR A 40 -1.86 -2.91 -19.42
N LEU A 41 -2.36 -3.84 -20.25
CA LEU A 41 -2.55 -3.60 -21.68
C LEU A 41 -3.75 -2.66 -21.92
N VAL A 42 -4.86 -2.89 -21.23
CA VAL A 42 -6.08 -2.05 -21.33
C VAL A 42 -5.81 -0.63 -20.85
N LEU A 43 -5.02 -0.48 -19.80
CA LEU A 43 -4.66 0.82 -19.22
C LEU A 43 -3.41 1.44 -19.85
N LYS A 44 -2.85 0.84 -20.90
CA LYS A 44 -1.66 1.37 -21.58
C LYS A 44 -1.96 2.75 -22.16
N GLY A 45 -1.13 3.73 -21.81
CA GLY A 45 -1.25 5.11 -22.28
C GLY A 45 -2.22 5.98 -21.47
N TYR A 46 -2.82 5.45 -20.40
CA TYR A 46 -3.63 6.20 -19.46
C TYR A 46 -2.86 6.43 -18.17
N GLU A 47 -3.00 7.62 -17.59
CA GLU A 47 -2.39 7.93 -16.30
C GLU A 47 -3.25 7.36 -15.18
N ILE A 48 -2.68 6.43 -14.41
CA ILE A 48 -3.29 5.89 -13.19
C ILE A 48 -2.45 6.36 -12.01
N ASN A 49 -3.08 7.13 -11.12
CA ASN A 49 -2.42 7.73 -9.96
C ASN A 49 -3.05 7.31 -8.63
N LYS A 50 -4.15 6.56 -8.67
CA LYS A 50 -4.76 5.96 -7.48
C LYS A 50 -5.16 4.53 -7.77
N CYS A 51 -4.89 3.61 -6.84
CA CYS A 51 -5.28 2.22 -7.00
C CYS A 51 -5.82 1.63 -5.70
N ASN A 52 -6.94 0.91 -5.81
CA ASN A 52 -7.56 0.18 -4.71
C ASN A 52 -7.70 -1.29 -5.07
N LEU A 53 -6.98 -2.14 -4.32
CA LEU A 53 -6.96 -3.59 -4.41
C LEU A 53 -7.45 -4.25 -3.12
N ARG A 54 -8.20 -3.51 -2.30
CA ARG A 54 -8.71 -3.98 -1.02
C ARG A 54 -9.51 -5.29 -1.15
N ASN A 55 -9.43 -6.14 -0.12
CA ASN A 55 -10.24 -7.36 0.03
C ASN A 55 -10.13 -8.29 -1.17
N ASN A 56 -8.89 -8.66 -1.52
CA ASN A 56 -8.60 -9.64 -2.55
C ASN A 56 -7.82 -10.82 -1.94
N SER A 57 -7.26 -11.67 -2.78
CA SER A 57 -6.49 -12.84 -2.35
C SER A 57 -5.03 -12.74 -2.79
N LEU A 58 -4.48 -11.51 -2.81
CA LEU A 58 -3.09 -11.27 -3.19
C LEU A 58 -2.16 -11.82 -2.10
N THR A 59 -1.29 -12.77 -2.46
CA THR A 59 -0.22 -13.26 -1.59
C THR A 59 1.11 -12.56 -1.84
N LYS A 60 1.25 -11.95 -3.01
CA LYS A 60 2.42 -11.17 -3.42
C LYS A 60 2.00 -9.79 -3.88
N PHE A 61 2.83 -8.81 -3.59
CA PHE A 61 2.65 -7.47 -4.12
C PHE A 61 2.78 -7.46 -5.66
N PRO A 62 1.90 -6.75 -6.40
CA PRO A 62 1.94 -6.67 -7.85
C PRO A 62 3.05 -5.72 -8.35
N LYS A 63 4.32 -6.18 -8.33
CA LYS A 63 5.51 -5.37 -8.69
C LYS A 63 5.38 -4.59 -10.00
N LYS A 64 4.78 -5.19 -11.02
CA LYS A 64 4.56 -4.57 -12.34
C LYS A 64 3.70 -3.29 -12.29
N MET A 65 2.93 -3.06 -11.22
CA MET A 65 2.25 -1.77 -11.02
C MET A 65 3.23 -0.62 -10.81
N VAL A 66 4.38 -0.87 -10.18
CA VAL A 66 5.41 0.15 -9.94
C VAL A 66 5.97 0.63 -11.28
N GLU A 67 6.37 -0.32 -12.13
CA GLU A 67 6.92 -0.05 -13.46
C GLU A 67 5.92 0.65 -14.40
N ARG A 68 4.61 0.41 -14.22
CA ARG A 68 3.57 0.85 -15.16
C ARG A 68 2.86 2.13 -14.74
N PHE A 69 2.80 2.41 -13.45
CA PHE A 69 2.06 3.51 -12.87
C PHE A 69 2.96 4.31 -11.93
N SER A 70 3.94 5.03 -12.50
CA SER A 70 4.98 5.75 -11.74
C SER A 70 4.44 6.90 -10.88
N ASN A 71 3.36 7.55 -11.32
CA ASN A 71 2.76 8.72 -10.65
C ASN A 71 1.73 8.32 -9.57
N MET A 72 1.92 7.18 -8.91
CA MET A 72 0.97 6.70 -7.89
C MET A 72 1.00 7.63 -6.66
N THR A 73 -0.16 8.17 -6.32
CA THR A 73 -0.39 9.07 -5.17
C THR A 73 -1.12 8.38 -4.03
N MET A 74 -1.95 7.37 -4.33
CA MET A 74 -2.68 6.62 -3.32
C MET A 74 -2.75 5.14 -3.67
N PHE A 75 -2.42 4.28 -2.71
CA PHE A 75 -2.43 2.84 -2.92
C PHE A 75 -3.04 2.10 -1.73
N ASN A 76 -4.08 1.31 -1.98
CA ASN A 76 -4.76 0.50 -0.96
C ASN A 76 -4.70 -0.99 -1.32
N VAL A 77 -4.08 -1.81 -0.48
CA VAL A 77 -4.07 -3.28 -0.55
C VAL A 77 -4.57 -3.92 0.75
N GLU A 78 -5.38 -3.20 1.51
CA GLU A 78 -5.99 -3.68 2.75
C GLU A 78 -6.66 -5.05 2.57
N GLY A 79 -6.54 -5.93 3.56
CA GLY A 79 -7.32 -7.17 3.60
C GLY A 79 -6.90 -8.17 2.51
N ASN A 80 -5.58 -8.32 2.35
CA ASN A 80 -4.98 -9.33 1.49
C ASN A 80 -4.09 -10.26 2.33
N ALA A 81 -3.26 -11.07 1.69
CA ALA A 81 -2.33 -11.98 2.35
C ALA A 81 -0.88 -11.72 1.94
N ILE A 82 -0.53 -10.45 1.70
CA ILE A 82 0.80 -10.05 1.23
C ILE A 82 1.80 -10.24 2.38
N GLU A 83 2.83 -11.05 2.14
CA GLU A 83 3.87 -11.37 3.12
C GLU A 83 5.09 -10.44 3.00
N GLU A 84 5.37 -9.96 1.79
CA GLU A 84 6.53 -9.12 1.50
C GLU A 84 6.13 -7.91 0.65
N PHE A 85 6.74 -6.76 0.98
CA PHE A 85 6.59 -5.52 0.22
C PHE A 85 7.91 -5.20 -0.50
N PRO A 86 7.89 -5.02 -1.83
CA PRO A 86 9.12 -4.86 -2.61
C PRO A 86 9.85 -3.57 -2.29
N VAL A 87 11.18 -3.52 -2.52
CA VAL A 87 11.94 -2.27 -2.41
C VAL A 87 11.61 -1.31 -3.56
N GLU A 88 11.23 -1.86 -4.71
CA GLU A 88 10.91 -1.15 -5.95
C GLU A 88 9.76 -0.15 -5.76
N VAL A 89 8.86 -0.37 -4.79
CA VAL A 89 7.80 0.59 -4.44
C VAL A 89 8.33 1.98 -4.09
N GLY A 90 9.59 2.10 -3.68
CA GLY A 90 10.25 3.38 -3.46
C GLY A 90 10.37 4.27 -4.70
N GLU A 91 10.09 3.73 -5.90
CA GLU A 91 9.98 4.50 -7.16
C GLU A 91 8.70 5.36 -7.23
N TRP A 92 7.70 5.09 -6.38
CA TRP A 92 6.50 5.94 -6.27
C TRP A 92 6.77 7.21 -5.46
N THR A 93 7.55 8.13 -6.03
CA THR A 93 7.98 9.37 -5.35
C THR A 93 6.83 10.32 -5.03
N GLU A 94 5.73 10.24 -5.78
CA GLU A 94 4.52 11.06 -5.61
C GLU A 94 3.52 10.46 -4.60
N MET A 95 3.86 9.35 -3.95
CA MET A 95 2.96 8.68 -3.01
C MET A 95 2.62 9.57 -1.82
N GLN A 96 1.32 9.77 -1.57
CA GLN A 96 0.81 10.57 -0.46
C GLN A 96 0.13 9.71 0.61
N GLY A 97 -0.51 8.60 0.21
CA GLY A 97 -1.26 7.75 1.13
C GLY A 97 -1.16 6.27 0.78
N MET A 98 -0.76 5.45 1.74
CA MET A 98 -0.64 4.01 1.56
C MET A 98 -1.33 3.24 2.67
N ASN A 99 -2.25 2.35 2.30
CA ASN A 99 -2.92 1.43 3.22
C ASN A 99 -2.50 -0.01 2.92
N LEU A 100 -1.72 -0.59 3.82
CA LEU A 100 -1.23 -1.96 3.80
C LEU A 100 -1.82 -2.79 4.95
N SER A 101 -2.86 -2.29 5.62
CA SER A 101 -3.44 -2.94 6.79
C SER A 101 -4.00 -4.33 6.49
N ASN A 102 -4.13 -5.17 7.51
CA ASN A 102 -4.69 -6.51 7.42
C ASN A 102 -4.03 -7.34 6.31
N ASN A 103 -2.71 -7.46 6.39
CA ASN A 103 -1.87 -8.30 5.53
C ASN A 103 -1.01 -9.22 6.42
N LYS A 104 0.07 -9.78 5.88
CA LYS A 104 0.98 -10.70 6.59
C LYS A 104 2.42 -10.19 6.62
N LEU A 105 2.61 -8.88 6.51
CA LEU A 105 3.95 -8.28 6.49
C LEU A 105 4.67 -8.58 7.80
N THR A 106 5.84 -9.22 7.72
CA THR A 106 6.68 -9.55 8.89
C THR A 106 7.74 -8.49 9.17
N THR A 107 8.03 -7.64 8.19
CA THR A 107 9.06 -6.60 8.25
C THR A 107 8.50 -5.27 7.81
N PHE A 108 9.06 -4.18 8.34
CA PHE A 108 8.72 -2.84 7.88
C PHE A 108 9.19 -2.65 6.42
N PRO A 109 8.33 -2.15 5.52
CA PRO A 109 8.65 -2.00 4.10
C PRO A 109 9.68 -0.89 3.84
N VAL A 110 10.96 -1.25 3.75
CA VAL A 110 12.08 -0.29 3.63
C VAL A 110 12.04 0.59 2.37
N GLY A 111 11.36 0.15 1.30
CA GLY A 111 11.16 0.94 0.09
C GLY A 111 10.36 2.23 0.34
N ILE A 112 9.51 2.25 1.38
CA ILE A 112 8.70 3.43 1.73
C ILE A 112 9.57 4.64 2.09
N PHE A 113 10.78 4.46 2.59
CA PHE A 113 11.67 5.57 2.97
C PHE A 113 12.06 6.51 1.81
N ASN A 114 11.83 6.10 0.57
CA ASN A 114 12.02 6.97 -0.60
C ASN A 114 10.80 7.88 -0.92
N MET A 115 9.63 7.60 -0.33
CA MET A 115 8.38 8.32 -0.59
C MET A 115 8.31 9.61 0.24
N LYS A 116 9.04 10.66 -0.18
CA LYS A 116 9.13 11.92 0.57
C LYS A 116 7.80 12.66 0.71
N GLN A 117 6.83 12.40 -0.16
CA GLN A 117 5.49 12.99 -0.11
C GLN A 117 4.49 12.22 0.76
N LEU A 118 4.89 11.07 1.33
CA LEU A 118 3.99 10.22 2.08
C LEU A 118 3.52 10.93 3.35
N SER A 119 2.21 11.11 3.47
CA SER A 119 1.56 11.78 4.59
C SER A 119 0.76 10.84 5.48
N TYR A 120 0.28 9.72 4.91
CA TYR A 120 -0.49 8.70 5.60
C TYR A 120 0.05 7.30 5.29
N LEU A 121 0.33 6.53 6.35
CA LEU A 121 0.72 5.13 6.26
C LEU A 121 -0.05 4.29 7.29
N ASP A 122 -0.74 3.25 6.79
CA ASP A 122 -1.41 2.26 7.63
C ASP A 122 -0.81 0.88 7.43
N LEU A 123 -0.25 0.33 8.51
CA LEU A 123 0.35 -0.99 8.59
C LEU A 123 -0.37 -1.86 9.63
N SER A 124 -1.56 -1.46 10.11
CA SER A 124 -2.28 -2.18 11.16
C SER A 124 -2.60 -3.63 10.78
N GLY A 125 -2.69 -4.53 11.76
CA GLY A 125 -3.04 -5.94 11.53
C GLY A 125 -2.04 -6.66 10.61
N ASN A 126 -0.75 -6.45 10.85
CA ASN A 126 0.35 -7.19 10.23
C ASN A 126 1.19 -7.88 11.32
N ASN A 127 2.31 -8.49 10.93
CA ASN A 127 3.22 -9.22 11.81
C ASN A 127 4.56 -8.49 12.00
N ILE A 128 4.58 -7.16 11.94
CA ILE A 128 5.80 -6.35 12.03
C ILE A 128 6.27 -6.31 13.48
N THR A 129 7.54 -6.66 13.72
CA THR A 129 8.14 -6.66 15.07
C THR A 129 9.07 -5.47 15.30
N GLU A 130 9.73 -4.99 14.25
CA GLU A 130 10.80 -4.00 14.32
C GLU A 130 10.66 -2.92 13.26
N ILE A 131 11.12 -1.72 13.59
CA ILE A 131 11.10 -0.54 12.74
C ILE A 131 12.38 0.25 13.00
N ASP A 132 13.04 0.70 11.94
CA ASP A 132 14.14 1.65 12.04
C ASP A 132 13.56 3.06 12.32
N ILE A 133 13.47 3.41 13.60
CA ILE A 133 12.84 4.66 14.08
C ILE A 133 13.60 5.89 13.58
N ASP A 134 14.92 5.87 13.64
CA ASP A 134 15.77 6.95 13.18
C ASP A 134 15.56 7.21 11.69
N ARG A 135 15.55 6.14 10.89
CA ARG A 135 15.31 6.24 9.45
C ARG A 135 13.88 6.66 9.15
N LEU A 136 12.89 6.18 9.90
CA LEU A 136 11.49 6.57 9.75
C LEU A 136 11.33 8.10 9.84
N TYR A 137 11.86 8.71 10.89
CA TYR A 137 11.69 10.15 11.13
C TYR A 137 12.56 11.03 10.25
N THR A 138 13.74 10.57 9.85
CA THR A 138 14.61 11.32 8.93
C THR A 138 14.18 11.19 7.47
N SER A 139 13.60 10.06 7.09
CA SER A 139 13.28 9.76 5.69
C SER A 139 11.88 10.19 5.27
N LEU A 140 10.92 10.30 6.19
CA LEU A 140 9.53 10.64 5.89
C LEU A 140 9.12 11.99 6.53
N PRO A 141 9.65 13.12 6.03
CA PRO A 141 9.45 14.43 6.66
C PRO A 141 7.99 14.91 6.63
N ASN A 142 7.18 14.40 5.70
CA ASN A 142 5.78 14.81 5.52
C ASN A 142 4.79 13.83 6.17
N LEU A 143 5.26 12.79 6.86
CA LEU A 143 4.37 11.81 7.49
C LEU A 143 3.61 12.46 8.65
N THR A 144 2.28 12.45 8.55
CA THR A 144 1.38 13.02 9.57
C THR A 144 0.63 11.96 10.33
N GLN A 145 0.51 10.75 9.78
CA GLN A 145 -0.15 9.63 10.44
C GLN A 145 0.54 8.31 10.12
N LEU A 146 0.85 7.56 11.18
CA LEU A 146 1.35 6.18 11.12
C LEU A 146 0.51 5.30 12.04
N THR A 147 -0.04 4.22 11.48
CA THR A 147 -0.82 3.22 12.23
C THR A 147 -0.09 1.88 12.22
N LEU A 148 0.13 1.32 13.41
CA LEU A 148 0.77 0.03 13.66
C LEU A 148 -0.06 -0.87 14.58
N ILE A 149 -1.31 -0.48 14.89
CA ILE A 149 -2.26 -1.25 15.71
C ILE A 149 -2.28 -2.72 15.29
N GLY A 150 -2.29 -3.64 16.24
CA GLY A 150 -2.38 -5.07 15.95
C GLY A 150 -1.14 -5.68 15.29
N ASN A 151 0.03 -5.02 15.42
CA ASN A 151 1.33 -5.63 15.11
C ASN A 151 2.04 -6.06 16.41
N PRO A 152 2.86 -7.14 16.37
CA PRO A 152 3.68 -7.59 17.48
C PRO A 152 4.94 -6.72 17.71
N VAL A 153 4.80 -5.40 17.59
CA VAL A 153 5.89 -4.44 17.89
C VAL A 153 6.14 -4.45 19.40
N ALA A 154 7.40 -4.62 19.80
CA ALA A 154 7.79 -4.64 21.21
C ALA A 154 7.39 -3.35 21.94
N GLU A 155 6.96 -3.44 23.20
CA GLU A 155 6.51 -2.28 23.99
C GLU A 155 7.60 -1.22 24.16
N THR A 156 8.87 -1.66 24.26
CA THR A 156 10.04 -0.77 24.27
C THR A 156 10.14 0.06 22.99
N MET A 157 9.91 -0.57 21.83
CA MET A 157 9.90 0.08 20.52
C MET A 157 8.73 1.06 20.39
N LYS A 158 7.54 0.73 20.91
CA LYS A 158 6.40 1.65 20.94
C LYS A 158 6.71 2.89 21.79
N THR A 159 7.29 2.67 22.96
CA THR A 159 7.73 3.76 23.86
C THR A 159 8.77 4.64 23.18
N GLU A 160 9.72 4.04 22.47
CA GLU A 160 10.75 4.76 21.71
C GLU A 160 10.13 5.57 20.57
N LEU A 161 9.23 4.97 19.77
CA LEU A 161 8.48 5.68 18.73
C LEU A 161 7.79 6.93 19.29
N GLU A 162 7.18 6.84 20.47
CA GLU A 162 6.45 7.96 21.05
C GLU A 162 7.33 9.09 21.58
N ASN A 163 8.51 8.76 22.12
CA ASN A 163 9.37 9.67 22.87
C ASN A 163 10.69 10.05 22.15
N HIS A 164 10.92 9.51 20.94
CA HIS A 164 12.14 9.77 20.18
C HIS A 164 12.36 11.27 19.92
N GLU A 165 13.60 11.75 20.08
CA GLU A 165 13.95 13.17 19.94
C GLU A 165 13.63 13.75 18.55
N LYS A 166 13.70 12.91 17.51
CA LYS A 166 13.45 13.28 16.11
C LYS A 166 11.99 13.18 15.67
N LYS A 167 11.09 12.75 16.57
CA LYS A 167 9.66 12.57 16.22
C LYS A 167 9.03 13.90 15.79
N PRO A 168 8.42 13.99 14.59
CA PRO A 168 7.70 15.20 14.19
C PRO A 168 6.48 15.47 15.09
N LYS A 169 6.29 16.72 15.52
CA LYS A 169 5.14 17.12 16.35
C LYS A 169 3.79 16.92 15.64
N THR A 170 3.80 16.95 14.32
CA THR A 170 2.63 16.75 13.45
C THR A 170 2.25 15.28 13.30
N LEU A 171 3.16 14.35 13.63
CA LEU A 171 2.97 12.93 13.43
C LEU A 171 2.08 12.33 14.54
N LYS A 172 0.92 11.84 14.13
CA LYS A 172 0.02 11.03 14.94
C LYS A 172 0.42 9.56 14.82
N LEU A 173 0.69 8.94 15.97
CA LEU A 173 0.98 7.51 16.07
C LEU A 173 -0.22 6.78 16.65
N LEU A 174 -0.56 5.63 16.05
CA LEU A 174 -1.62 4.74 16.51
C LEU A 174 -1.00 3.35 16.70
N LEU A 175 -0.65 2.98 17.93
CA LEU A 175 0.21 1.83 18.26
C LEU A 175 -0.48 0.72 19.09
N VAL A 176 -1.70 0.97 19.57
CA VAL A 176 -2.47 0.10 20.47
C VAL A 176 -3.80 -0.33 19.88
#